data_AF-A0A939B0B7-F1
#
_entry.id   AF-A0A939B0B7-F1
#
_cell.length_a   1.000
_cell.length_b   1.000
_cell.length_c   1.000
_cell.angle_alpha   90.00
_cell.angle_beta   90.00
_cell.angle_gamma   90.00
#
_symmetry.space_group_name_H-M   'P 1'
#
loop_
_entity.id
_entity.type
_entity.pdbx_description
1 polymer ?
#
loop_
_entity_poly.entity_id
_entity_poly.type
_entity_poly.pdbx_seq_one_letter_code
_entity_poly.pdbx_strand_id
1 'polypeptide(L)'
;MSPPARQSVARISEETGIHICTLYAWRKSWRLEGEVVPASQKDPEGWSAADKFTVVLETAGLNATELSAYCRERGLYPEQVERWRQASQDANEKPVLTLREQRELEKLRAQDQREIKRLQKELRKKEKALAEAAALLLVTKKMQALWGEAEED
;
A
#
# COMPACT_ATOMS: atom_id res chain seq x y z
N MET A 1 -5.13 -20.28 -4.21
CA MET A 1 -4.51 -21.62 -4.22
C MET A 1 -3.14 -21.49 -4.88
N SER A 2 -2.19 -22.38 -4.59
CA SER A 2 -0.91 -22.34 -5.32
C SER A 2 -1.04 -23.06 -6.67
N PRO A 3 -0.28 -22.67 -7.69
CA PRO A 3 -0.29 -23.34 -8.99
C PRO A 3 0.08 -24.84 -8.83
N PRO A 4 -0.49 -25.73 -9.65
CA PRO A 4 -0.38 -27.19 -9.46
C PRO A 4 1.05 -27.75 -9.55
N ALA A 5 2.02 -26.99 -10.08
CA ALA A 5 3.41 -27.42 -10.25
C ALA A 5 4.44 -26.52 -9.55
N ARG A 6 4.07 -25.79 -8.49
CA ARG A 6 5.03 -24.92 -7.80
C ARG A 6 6.06 -25.74 -7.00
N GLN A 7 7.33 -25.67 -7.40
CA GLN A 7 8.46 -26.29 -6.68
C GLN A 7 9.40 -25.23 -6.09
N SER A 8 10.09 -25.57 -4.99
CA SER A 8 11.12 -24.71 -4.40
C SER A 8 12.47 -24.91 -5.10
N VAL A 9 13.31 -23.88 -5.12
CA VAL A 9 14.67 -23.98 -5.69
C VAL A 9 15.51 -25.02 -4.94
N ALA A 10 15.26 -25.21 -3.64
CA ALA A 10 15.91 -26.25 -2.84
C ALA A 10 15.56 -27.65 -3.36
N ARG A 11 14.27 -27.92 -3.62
CA ARG A 11 13.82 -29.20 -4.17
C ARG A 11 14.37 -29.47 -5.57
N ILE A 12 14.41 -28.45 -6.43
CA ILE A 12 15.01 -28.56 -7.76
C ILE A 12 16.51 -28.89 -7.65
N SER A 13 17.21 -28.30 -6.69
CA SER A 13 18.63 -28.59 -6.44
C SER A 13 18.86 -30.03 -6.00
N GLU A 14 18.00 -30.56 -5.12
CA GLU A 14 18.03 -31.97 -4.68
C GLU A 14 17.73 -32.93 -5.83
N GLU A 15 16.71 -32.64 -6.66
CA GLU A 15 16.27 -33.51 -7.76
C GLU A 15 17.26 -33.51 -8.94
N THR A 16 17.88 -32.36 -9.24
CA THR A 16 18.76 -32.21 -10.42
C THR A 16 20.26 -32.32 -10.08
N GLY A 17 20.63 -32.26 -8.80
CA GLY A 17 22.03 -32.17 -8.35
C GLY A 17 22.71 -30.83 -8.68
N ILE A 18 22.00 -29.86 -9.26
CA ILE A 18 22.54 -28.53 -9.58
C ILE A 18 22.54 -27.69 -8.31
N HIS A 19 23.68 -27.07 -7.99
CA HIS A 19 23.80 -26.24 -6.81
C HIS A 19 22.83 -25.03 -6.85
N ILE A 20 22.22 -24.70 -5.71
CA ILE A 20 21.24 -23.61 -5.56
C ILE A 20 21.73 -22.28 -6.13
N CYS A 21 23.02 -21.94 -5.94
CA CYS A 21 23.60 -20.70 -6.47
C CYS A 21 23.55 -20.63 -8.01
N THR A 22 23.76 -21.76 -8.70
CA THR A 22 23.73 -21.84 -10.16
C THR A 22 22.32 -21.61 -10.68
N LEU A 23 21.31 -22.24 -10.05
CA LEU A 23 19.90 -22.03 -10.38
C LEU A 23 19.49 -20.56 -10.21
N TYR A 24 19.96 -19.90 -9.15
CA TYR A 24 19.71 -18.48 -8.97
C TYR A 24 20.45 -17.59 -9.98
N ALA A 25 21.66 -17.98 -10.42
CA ALA A 25 22.41 -17.26 -11.45
C ALA A 25 21.69 -17.31 -12.81
N TRP A 26 21.22 -18.48 -13.24
CA TRP A 26 20.43 -18.61 -14.48
C TRP A 26 19.12 -17.85 -14.42
N ARG A 27 18.42 -17.89 -13.28
CA ARG A 27 17.22 -17.08 -13.09
C ARG A 27 17.51 -15.59 -13.25
N LYS A 28 18.68 -15.13 -12.80
CA LYS A 28 19.09 -13.73 -12.95
C LYS A 28 19.43 -13.39 -14.41
N SER A 29 20.10 -14.27 -15.14
CA SER A 29 20.42 -14.04 -16.56
C SER A 29 19.17 -13.99 -17.43
N TRP A 30 18.23 -14.92 -17.25
CA TRP A 30 16.98 -14.93 -18.02
C TRP A 30 16.13 -13.67 -17.82
N ARG A 31 16.16 -13.07 -16.61
CA ARG A 31 15.49 -11.77 -16.41
C ARG A 31 16.19 -10.61 -17.11
N LEU A 32 17.51 -10.64 -17.23
CA LEU A 32 18.24 -9.64 -18.01
C LEU A 32 17.92 -9.74 -19.50
N GLU A 33 17.57 -10.94 -19.97
CA GLU A 33 17.11 -11.20 -21.33
C GLU A 33 15.63 -10.86 -21.55
N GLY A 34 14.90 -10.44 -20.51
CA GLY A 34 13.50 -10.02 -20.58
C GLY A 34 12.49 -11.14 -20.32
N GLU A 35 12.94 -12.35 -20.00
CA GLU A 35 12.06 -13.48 -19.76
C GLU A 35 11.39 -13.37 -18.38
N VAL A 36 10.07 -13.58 -18.33
CA VAL A 36 9.27 -13.52 -17.10
C VAL A 36 9.51 -14.77 -16.25
N VAL A 37 10.60 -14.76 -15.48
CA VAL A 37 10.89 -15.84 -14.53
C VAL A 37 10.44 -15.45 -13.13
N PRO A 38 9.50 -16.21 -12.50
CA PRO A 38 8.91 -15.88 -11.21
C PRO A 38 9.96 -15.50 -10.19
N ALA A 39 9.81 -14.28 -9.65
CA ALA A 39 10.96 -13.63 -9.05
C ALA A 39 11.41 -14.26 -7.73
N SER A 40 10.48 -14.94 -7.09
CA SER A 40 10.57 -15.42 -5.73
C SER A 40 9.49 -16.46 -5.47
N GLN A 41 9.66 -17.21 -4.39
CA GLN A 41 8.59 -17.99 -3.76
C GLN A 41 7.47 -17.08 -3.20
N LYS A 42 7.66 -15.76 -3.21
CA LYS A 42 6.65 -14.75 -2.87
C LYS A 42 5.46 -14.82 -3.81
N ASP A 43 4.31 -14.42 -3.29
CA ASP A 43 3.08 -14.29 -4.06
C ASP A 43 3.25 -13.34 -5.25
N PRO A 44 2.46 -13.50 -6.33
CA PRO A 44 2.50 -12.62 -7.51
C PRO A 44 2.43 -11.11 -7.18
N GLU A 45 1.81 -10.77 -6.04
CA GLU A 45 1.75 -9.41 -5.52
C GLU A 45 3.14 -8.80 -5.19
N GLY A 46 4.12 -9.63 -4.85
CA GLY A 46 5.49 -9.23 -4.55
C GLY A 46 6.41 -9.09 -5.76
N TRP A 47 5.90 -9.23 -6.98
CA TRP A 47 6.66 -9.04 -8.22
C TRP A 47 6.98 -7.56 -8.46
N SER A 48 8.07 -7.29 -9.19
CA SER A 48 8.44 -5.92 -9.53
C SER A 48 7.41 -5.29 -10.48
N ALA A 49 7.34 -3.95 -10.50
CA ALA A 49 6.44 -3.24 -11.41
C ALA A 49 6.77 -3.54 -12.89
N ALA A 50 8.05 -3.73 -13.22
CA ALA A 50 8.49 -4.11 -14.56
C ALA A 50 7.98 -5.51 -14.95
N ASP A 51 8.14 -6.52 -14.07
CA ASP A 51 7.67 -7.88 -14.34
C ASP A 51 6.14 -7.93 -14.53
N LYS A 52 5.40 -7.20 -13.69
CA LYS A 52 3.93 -7.09 -13.81
C LYS A 52 3.53 -6.44 -15.14
N PHE A 53 4.26 -5.41 -15.56
CA PHE A 53 4.02 -4.75 -16.85
C PHE A 53 4.32 -5.66 -18.04
N THR A 54 5.41 -6.44 -18.01
CA THR A 54 5.72 -7.43 -19.06
C THR A 54 4.59 -8.44 -19.21
N VAL A 55 4.04 -8.95 -18.10
CA VAL A 55 2.88 -9.85 -18.14
C VAL A 55 1.67 -9.18 -18.80
N VAL A 56 1.35 -7.94 -18.42
CA VAL A 56 0.23 -7.20 -19.03
C VAL A 56 0.44 -7.00 -20.53
N LEU A 57 1.68 -6.76 -20.96
CA LEU A 57 2.04 -6.61 -22.37
C LEU A 57 1.92 -7.92 -23.16
N GLU A 58 2.47 -9.02 -22.64
CA GLU A 58 2.39 -10.36 -23.26
C GLU A 58 0.94 -10.85 -23.38
N THR A 59 0.11 -10.52 -22.39
CA THR A 59 -1.30 -10.95 -22.33
C THR A 59 -2.26 -10.01 -23.05
N ALA A 60 -1.80 -8.89 -23.59
CA ALA A 60 -2.65 -7.87 -24.22
C ALA A 60 -3.44 -8.42 -25.43
N GLY A 61 -2.84 -9.34 -26.20
CA GLY A 61 -3.45 -9.93 -27.40
C GLY A 61 -4.11 -11.30 -27.17
N LEU A 62 -4.06 -11.86 -25.96
CA LEU A 62 -4.54 -13.21 -25.69
C LEU A 62 -6.06 -13.22 -25.47
N ASN A 63 -6.73 -14.24 -26.00
CA ASN A 63 -8.13 -14.52 -25.67
C ASN A 63 -8.27 -15.14 -24.26
N ALA A 64 -9.51 -15.30 -23.76
CA ALA A 64 -9.74 -15.79 -22.40
C ALA A 64 -9.15 -17.19 -22.12
N THR A 65 -9.14 -18.08 -23.12
CA THR A 65 -8.59 -19.42 -22.98
C THR A 65 -7.07 -19.42 -22.97
N GLU A 66 -6.45 -18.62 -23.84
CA GLU A 66 -5.00 -18.42 -23.91
C GLU A 66 -4.48 -17.72 -22.66
N LEU A 67 -5.18 -16.69 -22.18
CA LEU A 67 -4.87 -16.02 -20.92
C LEU A 67 -4.91 -17.00 -19.74
N SER A 68 -5.93 -17.87 -19.71
CA SER A 68 -6.04 -18.89 -18.67
C SER A 68 -4.90 -19.91 -18.73
N ALA A 69 -4.48 -20.32 -19.92
CA ALA A 69 -3.34 -21.21 -20.12
C ALA A 69 -2.03 -20.55 -19.68
N TYR A 70 -1.77 -19.34 -20.16
CA TYR A 70 -0.63 -18.50 -19.78
C TYR A 70 -0.53 -18.31 -18.27
N CYS A 71 -1.66 -18.02 -17.62
CA CYS A 71 -1.76 -17.86 -16.17
C CYS A 71 -1.40 -19.15 -15.44
N ARG A 72 -1.86 -20.32 -15.89
CA ARG A 72 -1.55 -21.62 -15.27
C ARG A 72 -0.07 -21.96 -15.34
N GLU A 73 0.58 -21.69 -16.47
CA GLU A 73 2.01 -21.94 -16.67
C GLU A 73 2.88 -21.08 -15.74
N ARG A 74 2.54 -19.79 -15.60
CA ARG A 74 3.31 -18.83 -14.80
C ARG A 74 2.85 -18.73 -13.35
N GLY A 75 1.80 -19.45 -13.00
CA GLY A 75 1.26 -19.46 -11.65
C GLY A 75 0.53 -18.17 -11.25
N LEU A 76 -0.11 -17.54 -12.22
CA LEU A 76 -0.91 -16.34 -12.08
C LEU A 76 -2.39 -16.69 -12.17
N TYR A 77 -3.23 -15.73 -11.79
CA TYR A 77 -4.67 -15.77 -11.99
C TYR A 77 -5.08 -14.71 -13.02
N PRO A 78 -6.04 -14.99 -13.92
CA PRO A 78 -6.54 -14.01 -14.88
C PRO A 78 -6.97 -12.69 -14.21
N GLU A 79 -7.57 -12.77 -13.02
CA GLU A 79 -8.01 -11.62 -12.23
C GLU A 79 -6.83 -10.74 -11.77
N GLN A 80 -5.65 -11.34 -11.54
CA GLN A 80 -4.45 -10.58 -11.17
C GLN A 80 -3.91 -9.80 -12.37
N VAL A 81 -3.89 -10.43 -13.55
CA VAL A 81 -3.45 -9.78 -14.79
C VAL A 81 -4.38 -8.62 -15.12
N GLU A 82 -5.69 -8.80 -15.00
CA GLU A 82 -6.66 -7.74 -15.24
C GLU A 82 -6.50 -6.58 -14.24
N ARG A 83 -6.27 -6.89 -12.96
CA ARG A 83 -5.98 -5.87 -11.95
C ARG A 83 -4.72 -5.06 -12.27
N TRP A 84 -3.66 -5.71 -12.77
CA TRP A 84 -2.44 -5.00 -13.17
C TRP A 84 -2.64 -4.17 -14.43
N ARG A 85 -3.47 -4.64 -15.37
CA ARG A 85 -3.89 -3.87 -16.56
C ARG A 85 -4.60 -2.59 -16.16
N GLN A 86 -5.60 -2.68 -15.27
CA GLN A 86 -6.32 -1.51 -14.74
C GLN A 86 -5.37 -0.56 -14.01
N ALA A 87 -4.53 -1.07 -13.11
CA ALA A 87 -3.56 -0.24 -12.40
C ALA A 87 -2.58 0.48 -13.35
N SER A 88 -2.21 -0.13 -14.47
CA SER A 88 -1.37 0.50 -15.50
C SER A 88 -2.11 1.58 -16.28
N GLN A 89 -3.42 1.43 -16.49
CA GLN A 89 -4.25 2.45 -17.13
C GLN A 89 -4.47 3.64 -16.18
N ASP A 90 -4.85 3.38 -14.93
CA ASP A 90 -5.08 4.40 -13.88
C ASP A 90 -3.82 5.22 -13.58
N ALA A 91 -2.63 4.58 -13.62
CA ALA A 91 -1.36 5.26 -13.42
C ALA A 91 -1.05 6.27 -14.53
N ASN A 92 -1.52 5.99 -15.76
CA ASN A 92 -1.37 6.88 -16.91
C ASN A 92 -2.53 7.89 -17.03
N GLU A 93 -3.69 7.60 -16.44
CA GLU A 93 -4.83 8.53 -16.39
C GLU A 93 -4.55 9.73 -15.48
N LYS A 94 -3.80 9.51 -14.39
CA LYS A 94 -3.32 10.61 -13.56
C LYS A 94 -2.22 11.35 -14.33
N PRO A 95 -2.38 12.64 -14.64
CA PRO A 95 -1.30 13.41 -15.23
C PRO A 95 -0.09 13.30 -14.29
N VAL A 96 1.02 12.79 -14.82
CA VAL A 96 2.30 12.80 -14.10
C VAL A 96 2.62 14.27 -13.88
N LEU A 97 2.36 14.75 -12.66
CA LEU A 97 2.70 16.09 -12.25
C LEU A 97 4.15 16.33 -12.64
N THR A 98 4.40 17.43 -13.33
CA THR A 98 5.76 17.85 -13.64
C THR A 98 6.56 17.92 -12.34
N LEU A 99 7.89 17.76 -12.42
CA LEU A 99 8.77 17.89 -11.25
C LEU A 99 8.53 19.19 -10.46
N ARG A 100 8.08 20.25 -11.15
CA ARG A 100 7.72 21.52 -10.54
C ARG A 100 6.43 21.42 -9.71
N GLU A 101 5.37 20.86 -10.29
CA GLU A 101 4.08 20.68 -9.62
C GLU A 101 4.18 19.71 -8.43
N GLN A 102 5.02 18.67 -8.52
CA GLN A 102 5.30 17.78 -7.39
C GLN A 102 5.94 18.54 -6.21
N ARG A 103 6.94 19.39 -6.49
CA ARG A 103 7.58 20.22 -5.47
C ARG A 103 6.64 21.25 -4.87
N GLU A 104 5.75 21.83 -5.66
CA GLU A 104 4.72 22.75 -5.18
C GLU A 104 3.71 22.04 -4.26
N LEU A 105 3.29 20.83 -4.64
CA LEU A 105 2.41 19.99 -3.81
C LEU A 105 3.07 19.59 -2.49
N GLU A 106 4.36 19.22 -2.50
CA GLU A 106 5.11 18.92 -1.28
C GLU A 106 5.22 20.12 -0.34
N LYS A 107 5.46 21.31 -0.89
CA LYS A 107 5.49 22.56 -0.11
C LYS A 107 4.13 22.86 0.52
N LEU A 108 3.04 22.69 -0.24
CA LEU A 108 1.69 22.89 0.26
C LEU A 108 1.38 21.91 1.39
N ARG A 109 1.67 20.61 1.21
CA ARG A 109 1.52 19.59 2.26
C ARG A 109 2.31 19.93 3.52
N ALA A 110 3.53 20.45 3.38
CA ALA A 110 4.34 20.85 4.51
C ALA A 110 3.77 22.08 5.25
N GLN A 111 3.13 23.00 4.54
CA GLN A 111 2.42 24.13 5.13
C GLN A 111 1.17 23.66 5.89
N ASP A 112 0.33 22.83 5.26
CA ASP A 112 -0.87 22.26 5.88
C ASP A 112 -0.53 21.50 7.16
N GLN A 113 0.54 20.69 7.16
CA GLN A 113 0.98 19.97 8.36
C GLN A 113 1.39 20.90 9.50
N ARG A 114 1.98 22.07 9.20
CA ARG A 114 2.33 23.07 10.22
C ARG A 114 1.08 23.72 10.79
N GLU A 115 0.13 24.05 9.92
CA GLU A 115 -1.14 24.64 10.32
C GLU A 115 -1.97 23.67 11.17
N ILE A 116 -2.10 22.41 10.76
CA ILE A 116 -2.76 21.36 11.54
C ILE A 116 -2.13 21.24 12.94
N LYS A 117 -0.81 21.21 13.04
CA LYS A 117 -0.13 21.15 14.34
C LYS A 117 -0.39 22.38 15.20
N ARG A 118 -0.45 23.56 14.58
CA ARG A 118 -0.78 24.81 15.30
C ARG A 118 -2.22 24.78 15.82
N LEU A 119 -3.17 24.46 14.94
CA LEU A 119 -4.59 24.37 15.28
C LEU A 119 -4.83 23.33 16.37
N GLN A 120 -4.18 22.16 16.30
CA GLN A 120 -4.25 21.15 17.36
C GLN A 120 -3.76 21.65 18.72
N LYS A 121 -2.69 22.47 18.75
CA LYS A 121 -2.19 23.06 20.01
C LYS A 121 -3.17 24.09 20.56
N GLU A 122 -3.72 24.95 19.71
CA GLU A 122 -4.72 25.94 20.12
C GLU A 122 -6.00 25.28 20.63
N LEU A 123 -6.46 24.21 19.96
CA LEU A 123 -7.60 23.40 20.39
C LEU A 123 -7.36 22.83 21.80
N ARG A 124 -6.22 22.17 22.04
CA ARG A 124 -5.88 21.62 23.37
C ARG A 124 -5.87 22.67 24.47
N LYS A 125 -5.37 23.87 24.19
CA LYS A 125 -5.38 24.98 25.17
C LYS A 125 -6.81 25.41 25.50
N LYS A 126 -7.67 25.52 24.49
CA LYS A 126 -9.09 25.88 24.67
C LYS A 126 -9.85 24.79 25.42
N GLU A 127 -9.63 23.52 25.08
CA GLU A 127 -10.24 22.39 25.79
C GLU A 127 -9.82 22.34 27.26
N LYS A 128 -8.54 22.61 27.57
CA LYS A 128 -8.07 22.67 28.96
C LYS A 128 -8.76 23.81 29.74
N ALA A 129 -8.81 25.01 29.17
CA ALA A 129 -9.49 26.14 29.82
C ALA A 129 -10.99 25.87 30.00
N LEU A 130 -11.64 25.22 29.02
CA LEU A 130 -13.04 24.83 29.10
C LEU A 130 -13.26 23.77 30.19
N ALA A 131 -12.36 22.79 30.32
CA ALA A 131 -12.41 21.78 31.39
C ALA A 131 -12.21 22.41 32.78
N GLU A 132 -11.29 23.36 32.91
CA GLU A 132 -11.08 24.12 34.15
C GLU A 132 -12.34 24.93 34.53
N ALA A 133 -12.96 25.63 33.56
CA ALA A 133 -14.21 26.35 33.78
C ALA A 133 -15.36 25.42 34.18
N ALA A 134 -15.49 24.27 33.51
CA ALA A 134 -16.50 23.26 33.85
C ALA A 134 -16.28 22.67 35.26
N ALA A 135 -15.02 22.45 35.66
CA ALA A 135 -14.69 21.98 37.00
C ALA A 135 -15.06 23.03 38.07
N LEU A 136 -14.76 24.31 37.84
CA LEU A 136 -15.15 25.40 38.74
C LEU A 136 -16.67 25.48 38.89
N LEU A 137 -17.43 25.42 37.78
CA LEU A 137 -18.89 25.40 37.81
C LEU A 137 -19.47 24.19 38.57
N LEU A 138 -18.82 23.04 38.46
CA LEU A 138 -19.27 21.83 39.17
C LEU A 138 -19.00 21.92 40.67
N VAL A 139 -17.87 22.53 41.06
CA VAL A 139 -17.54 22.79 42.47
C VAL A 139 -18.49 23.82 43.07
N THR A 140 -18.78 24.94 42.39
CA THR A 140 -19.74 25.94 42.89
C THR A 140 -21.13 25.35 43.08
N LYS A 141 -21.61 24.55 42.12
CA LYS A 141 -22.89 23.85 42.23
C LYS A 141 -22.93 22.87 43.42
N LYS A 142 -21.85 22.12 43.65
CA LYS A 142 -21.77 21.21 44.82
C LYS A 142 -21.73 21.97 46.15
N MET A 143 -21.03 23.10 46.20
CA MET A 143 -20.91 23.98 47.36
C MET A 143 -22.28 24.60 47.71
N GLN A 144 -23.02 25.08 46.72
CA GLN A 144 -24.41 25.54 46.87
C GLN A 144 -25.32 24.42 47.39
N ALA A 145 -25.21 23.21 46.84
CA ALA A 145 -26.02 22.07 47.29
C ALA A 145 -25.70 21.61 48.72
N LEU A 146 -24.45 21.74 49.17
CA LEU A 146 -24.04 21.35 50.53
C LEU A 146 -24.40 22.38 51.60
N TRP A 147 -24.36 23.68 51.27
CA TRP A 147 -24.69 24.74 52.22
C TRP A 147 -26.15 25.17 52.22
N GLY A 148 -26.97 24.54 51.38
CA GLY A 148 -28.35 24.94 51.18
C GLY A 148 -28.41 26.23 50.37
N GLU A 149 -29.45 26.36 49.56
CA GLU A 149 -29.76 27.57 48.82
C GLU A 149 -29.76 28.76 49.79
N ALA A 150 -28.76 29.63 49.68
CA ALA A 150 -28.98 31.03 50.03
C ALA A 150 -29.86 31.55 48.90
N GLU A 151 -31.12 31.75 49.27
CA GLU A 151 -32.30 32.01 48.45
C GLU A 151 -32.08 32.99 47.28
N GLU A 152 -32.89 32.75 46.27
CA GLU A 152 -33.20 33.61 45.13
C GLU A 152 -33.55 35.05 45.57
N ASP A 153 -32.93 36.04 44.91
CA ASP A 153 -33.54 37.27 44.39
C ASP A 153 -32.61 37.89 43.32
#